data_AF-A0A4D4N6B0-F1
#
_entry.id   AF-A0A4D4N6B0-F1
#
_cell.length_a   1.000
_cell.length_b   1.000
_cell.length_c   1.000
_cell.angle_alpha   90.00
_cell.angle_beta   90.00
_cell.angle_gamma   90.00
#
_symmetry.space_group_name_H-M   'P 1'
#
loop_
_entity.id
_entity.type
_entity.pdbx_description
1 polymer ?
#
loop_
_entity_poly.entity_id
_entity_poly.type
_entity_poly.pdbx_seq_one_letter_code
_entity_poly.pdbx_strand_id
1 'polypeptide(L)' 'MRASARREFAHGYGMQRCRYRGQGKAHIQHVLTAIAVNIERLSGLPPTEEAPTPRRPTAFQNYLDQRKIPRSKSWRTPGS' A
#
# COMPACT_ATOMS: atom_id res chain seq x y z
N MET A 1 22.54 -45.93 10.36
CA MET A 1 21.29 -45.26 9.96
C MET A 1 21.40 -43.78 10.32
N ARG A 2 21.68 -42.91 9.34
CA ARG A 2 21.86 -41.46 9.55
C ARG A 2 20.87 -40.76 8.63
N ALA A 3 19.86 -40.12 9.21
CA ALA A 3 18.84 -39.40 8.47
C ALA A 3 19.48 -38.18 7.79
N SER A 4 19.82 -38.31 6.52
CA SER A 4 20.26 -37.20 5.66
C SER A 4 19.05 -36.54 5.01
N ALA A 5 18.13 -36.02 5.82
CA ALA A 5 17.04 -35.18 5.33
C ALA A 5 17.56 -33.76 5.09
N ARG A 6 18.45 -33.57 4.11
CA ARG A 6 18.82 -32.22 3.67
C ARG A 6 19.44 -32.13 2.28
N ARG A 7 18.87 -32.77 1.25
CA ARG A 7 19.33 -32.55 -0.15
C ARG A 7 18.24 -32.53 -1.21
N GLU A 8 16.99 -32.22 -0.86
CA GLU A 8 15.87 -32.28 -1.83
C GLU A 8 15.04 -30.98 -1.92
N PHE A 9 15.60 -29.84 -1.51
CA PHE A 9 15.05 -28.51 -1.81
C PHE A 9 15.99 -27.66 -2.68
N ALA A 10 16.85 -28.32 -3.46
CA ALA A 10 17.80 -27.66 -4.37
C ALA A 10 17.39 -27.80 -5.85
N HIS A 11 16.13 -28.12 -6.14
CA HIS A 11 15.63 -28.24 -7.51
C HIS A 11 14.51 -27.22 -7.75
N GLY A 12 14.89 -26.08 -8.36
CA GLY A 12 13.97 -25.47 -9.31
C GLY A 12 13.46 -24.06 -9.03
N TYR A 13 14.17 -23.21 -8.31
CA TYR A 13 14.10 -21.77 -8.63
C TYR A 13 15.50 -21.20 -8.54
N GLY A 14 16.04 -20.84 -9.70
CA GLY A 14 17.26 -20.04 -9.78
C GLY A 14 17.04 -18.78 -8.95
N MET A 15 17.53 -18.80 -7.72
CA MET A 15 17.74 -17.61 -6.92
C MET A 15 18.86 -16.83 -7.61
N GLN A 16 18.52 -16.21 -8.74
CA GLN A 16 19.26 -15.05 -9.19
C GLN A 16 19.19 -14.09 -8.02
N ARG A 17 20.30 -14.03 -7.28
CA ARG A 17 20.64 -12.85 -6.49
C ARG A 17 20.75 -11.71 -7.48
N CYS A 18 19.61 -11.22 -7.96
CA CYS A 18 19.46 -9.91 -8.55
C CYS A 18 19.86 -8.96 -7.43
N ARG A 19 21.14 -8.63 -7.40
CA ARG A 19 21.65 -7.49 -6.68
C ARG A 19 20.99 -6.29 -7.34
N TYR A 20 19.75 -5.98 -6.94
CA TYR A 20 19.05 -4.75 -7.27
C TYR A 20 19.98 -3.61 -6.86
N ARG A 21 20.73 -3.09 -7.84
CA ARG A 21 21.73 -2.04 -7.66
C ARG A 21 20.98 -0.71 -7.46
N GLY A 22 21.13 -0.13 -6.27
CA GLY A 22 20.83 1.27 -5.95
C GLY A 22 19.35 1.65 -5.91
N GLN A 23 18.70 1.71 -7.08
CA GLN A 23 17.40 2.37 -7.24
C GLN A 23 16.23 1.57 -6.67
N GLY A 24 16.17 0.25 -6.91
CA GLY A 24 15.09 -0.58 -6.37
C GLY A 24 15.10 -0.64 -4.84
N LYS A 25 16.29 -0.68 -4.22
CA LYS A 25 16.44 -0.67 -2.76
C LYS A 25 16.05 0.68 -2.17
N ALA A 26 16.51 1.78 -2.78
CA ALA A 26 16.15 3.13 -2.35
C ALA A 26 14.64 3.39 -2.50
N HIS A 27 14.03 2.93 -3.59
CA HIS A 27 12.59 3.05 -3.80
C HIS A 27 11.78 2.29 -2.75
N ILE A 28 12.11 1.01 -2.51
CA ILE A 28 11.43 0.21 -1.49
C ILE A 28 11.65 0.81 -0.10
N GLN A 29 12.88 1.26 0.20
CA GLN A 29 13.16 1.94 1.46
C GLN A 29 12.32 3.20 1.61
N HIS A 30 12.23 4.04 0.58
CA HIS A 30 11.44 5.27 0.61
C HIS A 30 9.95 4.99 0.81
N VAL A 31 9.41 3.99 0.10
CA VAL A 31 8.01 3.57 0.25
C VAL A 31 7.75 3.07 1.68
N LEU A 32 8.60 2.20 2.21
CA LEU A 32 8.46 1.67 3.56
C LEU A 32 8.62 2.75 4.63
N THR A 33 9.58 3.66 4.46
CA THR A 33 9.76 4.81 5.34
C THR A 33 8.53 5.73 5.30
N ALA A 34 7.99 6.03 4.12
CA ALA A 34 6.78 6.85 4.00
C ALA A 34 5.57 6.18 4.67
N ILE A 35 5.43 4.86 4.55
CA ILE A 35 4.38 4.10 5.25
C ILE A 35 4.56 4.19 6.76
N ALA A 36 5.76 3.94 7.29
CA ALA A 36 6.03 4.02 8.72
C ALA A 36 5.74 5.41 9.29
N VAL A 37 6.21 6.46 8.63
CA VAL A 37 5.94 7.86 9.01
C VAL A 37 4.44 8.18 8.94
N ASN A 38 3.73 7.67 7.94
CA ASN A 38 2.29 7.88 7.83
C ASN A 38 1.53 7.19 8.98
N ILE A 39 1.92 5.97 9.38
CA ILE A 39 1.32 5.26 10.51
C ILE A 39 1.60 6.00 11.82
N GLU A 40 2.84 6.42 12.05
CA GLU A 40 3.22 7.16 13.27
C GLU A 40 2.42 8.47 13.39
N ARG A 41 2.32 9.24 12.31
CA ARG A 41 1.50 10.47 12.25
C ARG A 41 0.03 10.20 12.54
N LEU A 42 -0.54 9.15 11.97
CA LEU A 42 -1.93 8.77 12.22
C LEU A 42 -2.13 8.30 13.65
N SER A 43 -1.16 7.59 14.25
CA SER A 43 -1.24 7.11 15.63
C SER A 43 -1.15 8.23 16.67
N GLY A 44 -0.48 9.34 16.34
CA GLY A 44 -0.40 10.53 17.19
C GLY A 44 -1.58 11.49 17.03
N LEU A 45 -2.48 11.24 16.06
CA LEU A 45 -3.70 12.04 15.92
C LEU A 45 -4.68 11.63 17.04
N PRO A 46 -5.30 12.58 17.76
CA PRO A 46 -6.38 12.21 18.67
C PRO A 46 -7.43 11.42 17.89
N PRO A 47 -8.07 10.40 18.52
CA PRO A 47 -9.20 9.71 17.91
C PRO A 47 -10.20 10.80 17.51
N THR A 48 -10.32 10.99 16.21
CA THR A 48 -11.13 12.04 15.63
C THR A 48 -12.58 11.60 15.84
N GLU A 49 -13.19 12.05 16.95
CA GLU A 49 -14.59 11.79 17.30
C GLU A 49 -15.55 12.41 16.27
N GLU A 50 -15.09 13.42 15.52
CA GLU A 50 -15.86 14.09 14.49
C GLU A 50 -15.51 13.59 13.08
N ALA A 51 -16.52 13.18 12.29
CA ALA A 51 -16.29 12.79 10.90
C ALA A 51 -15.49 13.87 10.15
N PRO A 52 -14.43 13.50 9.38
CA PRO A 52 -13.64 14.48 8.63
C PRO A 52 -14.55 15.40 7.81
N THR A 53 -14.36 16.70 7.95
CA THR A 53 -15.17 17.68 7.21
C THR A 53 -15.09 17.37 5.71
N PRO A 54 -16.23 17.24 5.01
CA PRO A 54 -16.23 16.94 3.59
C PRO A 54 -15.44 18.00 2.84
N ARG A 55 -14.41 17.57 2.10
CA ARG A 55 -13.68 18.49 1.22
C ARG A 55 -14.65 19.08 0.20
N ARG A 56 -14.48 20.36 -0.12
CA ARG A 56 -15.26 21.01 -1.19
C ARG A 56 -15.14 20.19 -2.49
N PRO A 57 -16.25 19.94 -3.20
CA PRO A 57 -16.22 19.20 -4.46
C PRO A 57 -15.28 19.87 -5.47
N THR A 58 -14.44 19.07 -6.14
CA THR A 58 -13.63 19.56 -7.25
C THR A 58 -14.52 19.88 -8.47
N ALA A 59 -14.03 20.69 -9.42
CA ALA A 59 -14.78 20.98 -10.64
C ALA A 59 -15.23 19.72 -11.40
N PHE A 60 -14.36 18.70 -11.46
CA PHE A 60 -14.69 17.39 -12.03
C PHE A 60 -15.82 16.69 -11.27
N GLN A 61 -15.80 16.77 -9.95
CA GLN A 61 -16.87 16.22 -9.12
C GLN A 61 -18.22 16.91 -9.36
N ASN A 62 -18.22 18.25 -9.47
CA ASN A 62 -19.43 19.01 -9.83
C ASN A 62 -19.96 18.63 -11.21
N TYR A 63 -19.07 18.41 -12.19
CA TYR A 63 -19.43 17.93 -13.52
C TYR A 63 -20.11 16.56 -13.49
N LEU A 64 -19.59 15.62 -12.69
CA LEU A 64 -20.21 14.31 -12.51
C LEU A 64 -21.59 14.41 -11.84
N ASP A 65 -21.72 15.28 -10.83
CA ASP A 65 -22.98 15.52 -10.11
C ASP A 65 -24.05 16.12 -11.05
N GLN A 66 -23.66 17.09 -11.90
CA GLN A 66 -24.53 17.67 -12.93
C GLN A 66 -25.03 16.63 -13.93
N ARG A 67 -24.18 15.65 -14.28
CA ARG A 67 -24.51 14.57 -15.22
C ARG A 67 -25.14 13.35 -14.57
N LYS A 68 -25.40 13.40 -13.25
CA LYS A 68 -25.94 12.27 -12.46
C LYS A 68 -25.11 10.99 -12.61
N ILE A 69 -23.79 11.12 -12.82
CA ILE A 69 -22.88 9.99 -12.94
C ILE A 69 -22.52 9.52 -11.53
N PRO A 70 -22.79 8.25 -11.15
CA PRO A 70 -22.47 7.75 -9.83
C PRO A 70 -20.97 7.91 -9.52
N ARG A 71 -20.64 8.51 -8.37
CA ARG A 71 -19.25 8.52 -7.87
C ARG A 71 -18.82 7.07 -7.60
N SER A 72 -17.81 6.59 -8.31
CA SER A 72 -17.23 5.28 -8.01
C SER A 72 -16.71 5.26 -6.57
N LYS A 73 -17.26 4.35 -5.76
CA LYS A 73 -16.88 4.11 -4.35
C LYS A 73 -15.76 3.08 -4.22
N SER A 74 -15.20 2.59 -5.33
CA SER A 74 -14.28 1.45 -5.36
C SER A 74 -12.97 1.63 -4.58
N TRP A 75 -12.60 2.87 -4.27
CA TRP A 75 -11.39 3.18 -3.48
C TRP A 75 -11.70 3.63 -2.04
N ARG A 76 -12.98 3.77 -1.66
CA ARG A 76 -13.40 4.13 -0.29
C ARG A 76 -13.82 2.94 0.56
N THR A 77 -13.82 1.73 -0.01
CA THR A 77 -14.09 0.49 0.71
C THR A 77 -12.76 -0.25 0.90
N PRO A 78 -12.08 -0.10 2.05
CA PRO A 78 -11.13 -1.10 2.46
C PRO A 78 -11.94 -2.36 2.79
N GLY A 79 -11.74 -3.43 2.00
CA GLY A 79 -12.20 -4.81 2.21
C GLY A 79 -13.51 -5.00 2.99
N SER A 80 -14.59 -5.34 2.27
CA SER A 80 -15.73 -6.01 2.90
C SER A 80 -15.35 -7.41 3.39
#